data_AF-A0A7S0UEC2-F1
#
_entry.id   AF-A0A7S0UEC2-F1
#
_cell.length_a   1.000
_cell.length_b   1.000
_cell.length_c   1.000
_cell.angle_alpha   90.00
_cell.angle_beta   90.00
_cell.angle_gamma   90.00
#
_symmetry.space_group_name_H-M   'P 1'
#
loop_
_entity.id
_entity.type
_entity.pdbx_description
1 polymer ?
#
loop_
_entity_poly.entity_id
_entity_poly.type
_entity_poly.pdbx_seq_one_letter_code
_entity_poly.pdbx_strand_id
1 'polypeptide(L)'
;EGVLSDLTSGGGRVDLPVVTGTLIAMTSEREGLFTIPPYFAYVMRTFSVLEGIGLRRDAEYNLVMECLPYIARRVLTDQSPRSQQALKRMLYGEEGKRLNATRLAELAGAFTE
;
A
#
# COMPACT_ATOMS: atom_id res chain seq x y z
N GLU A 1 -13.08 -5.43 9.62
CA GLU A 1 -11.94 -6.39 9.52
C GLU A 1 -11.22 -6.08 8.23
N GLY A 2 -9.93 -5.79 8.32
CA GLY A 2 -9.24 -4.92 7.36
C GLY A 2 -8.68 -5.69 6.17
N VAL A 3 -8.84 -5.12 4.97
CA VAL A 3 -8.21 -5.59 3.72
C VAL A 3 -6.69 -5.80 3.89
N LEU A 4 -6.04 -5.04 4.76
CA LEU A 4 -4.62 -5.22 5.09
C LEU A 4 -4.32 -6.54 5.84
N SER A 5 -5.23 -7.05 6.68
CA SER A 5 -5.00 -8.34 7.35
C SER A 5 -5.12 -9.49 6.36
N ASP A 6 -6.02 -9.40 5.39
CA ASP A 6 -6.15 -10.43 4.34
C ASP A 6 -4.99 -10.40 3.35
N LEU A 7 -4.38 -9.23 3.11
CA LEU A 7 -3.15 -9.08 2.33
C LEU A 7 -1.88 -9.60 3.04
N THR A 8 -1.97 -9.91 4.33
CA THR A 8 -0.84 -10.35 5.18
C THR A 8 -1.11 -11.63 5.97
N SER A 9 -2.25 -12.29 5.75
CA SER A 9 -2.77 -13.41 6.57
C SER A 9 -1.99 -14.73 6.49
N GLY A 10 -0.78 -14.74 5.94
CA GLY A 10 0.09 -15.91 5.94
C GLY A 10 1.56 -15.51 5.79
N GLY A 11 2.22 -15.25 6.92
CA GLY A 11 3.68 -15.24 7.02
C GLY A 11 4.40 -14.35 6.00
N GLY A 12 4.02 -13.07 5.92
CA GLY A 12 4.82 -12.04 5.24
C GLY A 12 5.01 -12.18 3.72
N ARG A 13 4.46 -13.21 3.07
CA ARG A 13 4.56 -13.43 1.62
C ARG A 13 3.54 -12.59 0.87
N VAL A 14 3.98 -11.74 -0.06
CA VAL A 14 3.09 -11.15 -1.06
C VAL A 14 2.71 -12.22 -2.08
N ASP A 15 1.57 -12.86 -1.89
CA ASP A 15 1.04 -13.85 -2.84
C ASP A 15 0.37 -13.13 -4.01
N LEU A 16 1.14 -12.88 -5.07
CA LEU A 16 0.70 -12.13 -6.24
C LEU A 16 -0.64 -12.65 -6.85
N PRO A 17 -0.88 -13.97 -6.97
CA PRO A 17 -2.19 -14.52 -7.31
C PRO A 17 -3.32 -14.04 -6.40
N VAL A 18 -3.12 -14.03 -5.08
CA VAL A 18 -4.12 -13.58 -4.10
C VAL A 18 -4.36 -12.09 -4.24
N VAL A 19 -3.30 -11.28 -4.26
CA VAL A 19 -3.40 -9.82 -4.42
C VAL A 19 -4.11 -9.47 -5.72
N THR A 20 -3.77 -10.15 -6.82
CA THR A 20 -4.42 -9.93 -8.13
C THR A 20 -5.89 -10.37 -8.08
N GLY A 21 -6.20 -11.48 -7.43
CA GLY A 21 -7.57 -11.97 -7.24
C GLY A 21 -8.43 -11.01 -6.42
N THR A 22 -7.92 -10.50 -5.29
CA THR A 22 -8.59 -9.51 -4.45
C THR A 22 -8.80 -8.20 -5.20
N LEU A 23 -7.78 -7.75 -5.93
CA LEU A 23 -7.85 -6.52 -6.74
C LEU A 23 -8.89 -6.64 -7.89
N ILE A 24 -8.97 -7.81 -8.53
CA ILE A 24 -10.00 -8.10 -9.55
C ILE A 24 -11.38 -8.18 -8.90
N ALA A 25 -11.52 -8.87 -7.77
CA ALA A 25 -12.79 -8.97 -7.04
C ALA A 25 -13.31 -7.58 -6.62
N MET A 26 -12.44 -6.72 -6.08
CA MET A 26 -12.77 -5.33 -5.75
C MET A 26 -13.16 -4.48 -6.96
N THR A 27 -12.57 -4.77 -8.11
CA THR A 27 -12.92 -4.13 -9.39
C THR A 27 -14.30 -4.60 -9.88
N SER A 28 -14.65 -5.86 -9.65
CA SER A 28 -15.95 -6.45 -10.01
C SER A 28 -17.08 -6.06 -9.06
N GLU A 29 -16.83 -5.93 -7.75
CA GLU A 29 -17.83 -5.54 -6.75
C GLU A 29 -18.27 -4.07 -6.85
N ARG A 30 -17.42 -3.20 -7.42
CA ARG A 30 -17.73 -1.78 -7.66
C ARG A 30 -17.76 -1.48 -9.15
N GLU A 31 -18.78 -2.00 -9.84
CA GLU A 31 -19.26 -1.66 -11.19
C GLU A 31 -18.43 -0.60 -11.94
N GLY A 32 -17.22 -0.95 -12.40
CA GLY A 32 -16.41 -0.09 -13.29
C GLY A 32 -15.86 1.22 -12.70
N LEU A 33 -15.95 1.46 -11.39
CA LEU A 33 -15.44 2.69 -10.76
C LEU A 33 -13.92 2.68 -10.49
N PHE A 34 -13.26 1.52 -10.66
CA PHE A 34 -11.83 1.39 -10.39
C PHE A 34 -11.16 0.39 -11.35
N THR A 35 -10.49 0.90 -12.39
CA THR A 35 -9.65 0.05 -13.26
C THR A 35 -8.19 0.21 -12.85
N ILE A 36 -7.56 -0.89 -12.46
CA ILE A 36 -6.13 -0.90 -12.16
C ILE A 36 -5.36 -0.77 -13.47
N PRO A 37 -4.54 0.28 -13.63
CA PRO A 37 -3.79 0.44 -14.86
C PRO A 37 -2.82 -0.73 -15.09
N PRO A 38 -2.62 -1.19 -16.34
CA PRO A 38 -1.75 -2.33 -16.64
C PRO A 38 -0.32 -2.18 -16.12
N TYR A 39 0.19 -0.94 -16.00
CA TYR A 39 1.53 -0.71 -15.46
C TYR A 39 1.67 -1.18 -14.01
N PHE A 40 0.58 -1.21 -13.24
CA PHE A 40 0.61 -1.65 -11.86
C PHE A 40 0.94 -3.14 -11.76
N ALA A 41 0.46 -3.97 -12.70
CA ALA A 41 0.82 -5.37 -12.78
C ALA A 41 2.34 -5.57 -13.04
N TYR A 42 2.96 -4.71 -13.84
CA TYR A 42 4.41 -4.73 -14.02
C TYR A 42 5.17 -4.39 -12.74
N VAL A 43 4.71 -3.37 -11.99
CA VAL A 43 5.30 -3.02 -10.68
C VAL A 43 5.14 -4.17 -9.68
N MET A 44 3.97 -4.78 -9.59
CA MET A 44 3.75 -5.92 -8.68
C MET A 44 4.62 -7.13 -9.05
N ARG A 45 4.80 -7.40 -10.35
CA ARG A 45 5.69 -8.44 -10.83
C ARG A 45 7.14 -8.20 -10.43
N THR A 46 7.65 -6.95 -10.54
CA THR A 46 9.03 -6.66 -10.13
C THR A 46 9.20 -6.80 -8.63
N PHE A 47 8.25 -6.34 -7.82
CA PHE A 47 8.26 -6.52 -6.37
C PHE A 47 8.30 -8.00 -5.98
N SER A 48 7.48 -8.83 -6.63
CA SER A 48 7.45 -10.28 -6.36
C SER A 48 8.80 -10.96 -6.66
N VAL A 49 9.47 -10.54 -7.74
CA VAL A 49 10.80 -11.06 -8.08
C VAL A 49 11.86 -10.59 -7.08
N LEU A 50 11.83 -9.32 -6.69
CA LEU A 50 12.78 -8.75 -5.72
C LEU A 50 12.59 -9.38 -4.33
N GLU A 51 11.36 -9.56 -3.88
CA GLU A 51 11.04 -10.24 -2.63
C GLU A 51 11.48 -11.71 -2.70
N GLY A 52 11.20 -12.42 -3.79
CA GLY A 52 11.70 -13.78 -4.01
C GLY A 52 13.23 -13.91 -4.00
N ILE A 53 13.96 -12.85 -4.34
CA ILE A 53 15.42 -12.78 -4.18
C ILE A 53 15.81 -12.55 -2.72
N GLY A 54 15.12 -11.64 -2.02
CA GLY A 54 15.34 -11.36 -0.59
C GLY A 54 15.08 -12.57 0.31
N LEU A 55 14.05 -13.37 -0.02
CA LEU A 55 13.70 -14.61 0.68
C LEU A 55 14.81 -15.67 0.69
N ARG A 56 15.76 -15.61 -0.24
CA ARG A 56 16.93 -16.50 -0.23
C ARG A 56 17.95 -16.14 0.86
N ARG A 57 17.92 -14.91 1.34
CA ARG A 57 18.82 -14.39 2.38
C ARG A 57 18.17 -14.41 3.76
N ASP A 58 16.89 -14.06 3.83
CA ASP A 58 16.09 -14.01 5.06
C ASP A 58 14.69 -14.53 4.77
N ALA A 59 14.27 -15.58 5.47
CA ALA A 59 13.00 -16.27 5.21
C ALA A 59 11.77 -15.42 5.57
N GLU A 60 11.93 -14.44 6.45
CA GLU A 60 10.85 -13.52 6.87
C GLU A 60 10.95 -12.17 6.15
N TYR A 61 11.76 -12.09 5.09
CA TYR A 61 11.97 -10.86 4.34
C TYR A 61 10.69 -10.35 3.69
N ASN A 62 10.25 -9.16 4.09
CA ASN A 62 9.12 -8.46 3.50
C ASN A 62 9.61 -7.14 2.87
N LEU A 63 9.70 -7.14 1.54
CA LEU A 63 10.21 -6.00 0.78
C LEU A 63 9.34 -4.75 0.97
N VAL A 64 8.02 -4.93 1.09
CA VAL A 64 7.07 -3.82 1.24
C VAL A 64 7.27 -3.11 2.56
N MET A 65 7.46 -3.88 3.65
CA MET A 65 7.72 -3.32 4.97
C MET A 65 9.05 -2.57 5.01
N GLU A 66 10.11 -3.10 4.40
CA GLU A 66 11.40 -2.40 4.35
C GLU A 66 11.34 -1.10 3.52
N CYS A 67 10.46 -1.05 2.51
CA CYS A 67 10.25 0.15 1.70
C CYS A 67 9.31 1.19 2.38
N LEU A 68 8.53 0.78 3.37
CA LEU A 68 7.47 1.60 3.97
C LEU A 68 8.02 2.92 4.57
N PRO A 69 9.13 2.96 5.33
CA PRO A 69 9.66 4.20 5.88
C PRO A 69 10.04 5.22 4.79
N TYR A 70 10.59 4.74 3.67
CA TYR A 70 10.93 5.60 2.54
C TYR A 70 9.66 6.17 1.89
N ILE A 71 8.66 5.33 1.64
CA ILE A 71 7.38 5.75 1.02
C ILE A 71 6.68 6.75 1.93
N ALA A 72 6.59 6.47 3.23
CA ALA A 72 5.97 7.36 4.21
C ALA A 72 6.68 8.72 4.26
N ARG A 73 8.02 8.73 4.31
CA ARG A 73 8.81 9.96 4.24
C ARG A 73 8.57 10.71 2.93
N ARG A 74 8.52 10.00 1.80
CA ARG A 74 8.29 10.62 0.49
C ARG A 74 6.91 11.26 0.42
N VAL A 75 5.86 10.57 0.87
CA VAL A 75 4.48 11.11 0.88
C VAL A 75 4.38 12.38 1.71
N LEU A 76 5.09 12.46 2.85
CA LEU A 76 5.11 13.65 3.71
C LEU A 76 5.97 14.81 3.17
N THR A 77 7.05 14.50 2.44
CA THR A 77 8.05 15.51 2.02
C THR A 77 7.93 15.94 0.56
N ASP A 78 7.17 15.22 -0.26
CA ASP A 78 7.01 15.52 -1.68
C ASP A 78 6.30 16.88 -1.87
N GLN A 79 6.97 17.79 -2.59
CA GLN A 79 6.49 19.15 -2.83
C GLN A 79 5.54 19.27 -4.02
N SER A 80 5.27 18.19 -4.75
CA SER A 80 4.37 18.27 -5.89
C SER A 80 2.94 18.60 -5.42
N PRO A 81 2.23 19.50 -6.12
CA PRO A 81 0.85 19.87 -5.76
C PRO A 81 -0.07 18.65 -5.67
N ARG A 82 0.15 17.66 -6.53
CA ARG A 82 -0.61 16.40 -6.53
C ARG A 82 -0.40 15.60 -5.24
N SER A 83 0.84 15.41 -4.80
CA SER A 83 1.16 14.63 -3.60
C SER A 83 0.66 15.33 -2.34
N GLN A 84 0.84 16.64 -2.23
CA GLN A 84 0.30 17.42 -1.12
C GLN A 84 -1.23 17.35 -1.04
N GLN A 85 -1.90 17.42 -2.19
CA GLN A 85 -3.36 17.32 -2.24
C GLN A 85 -3.84 15.89 -1.91
N ALA A 86 -3.11 14.86 -2.34
CA ALA A 86 -3.39 13.47 -1.97
C ALA A 86 -3.21 13.23 -0.46
N LEU A 87 -2.11 13.73 0.13
CA LEU A 87 -1.86 13.67 1.57
C LEU A 87 -2.96 14.39 2.36
N LYS A 88 -3.36 15.58 1.91
CA LYS A 88 -4.45 16.35 2.53
C LYS A 88 -5.79 15.60 2.46
N ARG A 89 -6.12 15.01 1.31
CA ARG A 89 -7.33 14.15 1.19
C ARG A 89 -7.26 12.93 2.08
N MET A 90 -6.08 12.34 2.25
CA MET A 90 -5.90 11.16 3.09
C MET A 90 -6.09 11.48 4.58
N LEU A 91 -5.61 12.64 5.04
CA LEU A 91 -5.69 13.10 6.43
C LEU A 91 -7.04 13.72 6.79
N TYR A 92 -7.63 14.50 5.89
CA TYR A 92 -8.84 15.31 6.17
C TYR A 92 -10.11 14.79 5.49
N GLY A 93 -10.03 13.72 4.70
CA GLY A 93 -11.12 13.22 3.88
C GLY A 93 -11.49 14.17 2.72
N GLU A 94 -12.55 13.83 1.97
CA GLU A 94 -13.01 14.65 0.85
C GLU A 94 -13.60 16.00 1.29
N GLU A 95 -14.20 16.05 2.48
CA GLU A 95 -14.81 17.27 3.02
C GLU A 95 -13.78 18.26 3.61
N GLY A 96 -12.55 17.82 3.84
CA GLY A 96 -11.44 18.69 4.28
C GLY A 96 -11.58 19.30 5.67
N LYS A 97 -12.62 18.94 6.43
CA LYS A 97 -13.02 19.63 7.68
C LYS A 97 -12.59 18.91 8.97
N ARG A 98 -12.35 17.60 8.93
CA ARG A 98 -12.01 16.81 10.12
C ARG A 98 -10.76 15.98 9.87
N LEU A 99 -9.75 16.21 10.72
CA LEU A 99 -8.57 15.38 10.76
C LEU A 99 -8.96 13.97 11.23
N ASN A 100 -8.60 12.96 10.45
CA ASN A 100 -8.73 11.58 10.86
C ASN A 100 -7.54 11.21 11.75
N ALA A 101 -7.73 11.33 13.06
CA ALA A 101 -6.71 11.04 14.05
C ALA A 101 -6.22 9.59 14.00
N THR A 102 -7.10 8.64 13.63
CA THR A 102 -6.75 7.22 13.46
C THR A 102 -5.74 7.04 12.33
N ARG A 103 -5.99 7.63 11.15
CA ARG A 103 -5.05 7.58 10.02
C ARG A 103 -3.75 8.29 10.30
N LEU A 104 -3.80 9.40 11.04
CA LEU A 104 -2.60 10.09 11.48
C LEU A 104 -1.76 9.21 12.42
N ALA A 105 -2.41 8.52 13.37
CA ALA A 105 -1.75 7.62 14.30
C ALA A 105 -1.15 6.38 13.59
N GLU A 106 -1.86 5.79 12.63
CA GLU A 106 -1.35 4.71 11.78
C GLU A 106 -0.10 5.17 10.99
N LEU A 107 -0.17 6.37 10.41
CA LEU A 107 0.92 6.91 9.62
C LEU A 107 2.12 7.29 10.48
N ALA A 108 1.90 7.78 11.71
CA ALA A 108 2.95 8.03 12.68
C ALA A 108 3.58 6.73 13.21
N GLY A 109 2.75 5.71 13.47
CA GLY A 109 3.19 4.39 13.92
C GLY A 109 4.14 3.73 12.93
N ALA A 110 3.87 3.87 11.63
CA ALA A 110 4.71 3.34 10.54
C ALA A 110 6.13 3.96 10.45
N PHE A 111 6.46 4.99 11.24
CA PHE A 111 7.82 5.53 11.34
C PHE A 111 8.60 5.04 12.57
N THR A 112 7.92 4.41 13.51
CA THR A 112 8.48 4.05 14.82
C THR A 112 8.94 2.60 14.91
N GLU A 113 8.69 1.81 13.86
CA GLU A 113 9.16 0.42 13.71
C GLU A 113 10.27 0.32 12.64
#